data_AF-A0A947C1X1-F1
#
_entry.id   AF-A0A947C1X1-F1
#
_cell.length_a   1.000
_cell.length_b   1.000
_cell.length_c   1.000
_cell.angle_alpha   90.00
_cell.angle_beta   90.00
_cell.angle_gamma   90.00
#
_symmetry.space_group_name_H-M   'P 1'
#
loop_
_entity.id
_entity.type
_entity.pdbx_description
1 polymer ?
#
loop_
_entity_poly.entity_id
_entity_poly.type
_entity_poly.pdbx_seq_one_letter_code
_entity_poly.pdbx_strand_id
1 'polypeptide(L)'
;MSQPESSSVNDIAEVAAFRPVPRTGVIYVTVEAQKRGFSLDAPDWCNLGQGQPDTMTLPRAPDRVTKITVRPSDLDYAPVPGVWELREAVASLYNELFRRGMKSQ
;
A
#
# COMPACT_ATOMS: atom_id res chain seq x y z
N MET A 1 47.76 -15.15 -12.37
CA MET A 1 46.84 -14.16 -12.96
C MET A 1 45.51 -14.85 -13.12
N SER A 2 44.63 -14.73 -12.13
CA SER A 2 43.31 -15.39 -12.15
C SER A 2 42.35 -14.47 -12.89
N GLN A 3 41.74 -14.97 -13.96
CA GLN A 3 40.68 -14.26 -14.67
C GLN A 3 39.43 -14.16 -13.79
N PRO A 4 38.68 -13.05 -13.80
CA PRO A 4 37.41 -12.98 -13.11
C PRO A 4 36.38 -13.83 -13.87
N GLU A 5 35.71 -14.74 -13.16
CA GLU A 5 34.60 -15.51 -13.72
C GLU A 5 33.45 -14.58 -14.11
N SER A 6 33.04 -14.61 -15.38
CA SER A 6 31.86 -13.91 -15.86
C SER A 6 30.62 -14.59 -15.28
N SER A 7 29.91 -13.90 -14.38
CA SER A 7 28.58 -14.33 -13.94
C SER A 7 27.65 -14.33 -15.14
N SER A 8 27.25 -15.52 -15.60
CA SER A 8 26.36 -15.76 -16.75
C SER A 8 24.89 -15.41 -16.47
N VAL A 9 24.63 -14.43 -15.63
CA VAL A 9 23.28 -13.94 -15.34
C VAL A 9 23.21 -12.53 -15.89
N ASN A 10 22.93 -12.39 -17.19
CA ASN A 10 22.18 -11.25 -17.78
C ASN A 10 22.08 -11.21 -19.31
N ASP A 11 22.46 -12.26 -20.05
CA ASP A 11 22.29 -12.29 -21.52
C ASP A 11 20.85 -12.63 -21.96
N ILE A 12 19.87 -11.85 -21.49
CA ILE A 12 18.59 -11.70 -22.18
C ILE A 12 18.50 -10.24 -22.55
N ALA A 13 18.65 -9.95 -23.85
CA ALA A 13 18.49 -8.61 -24.41
C ALA A 13 17.22 -7.98 -23.84
N GLU A 14 17.43 -6.95 -23.00
CA GLU A 14 16.39 -6.12 -22.43
C GLU A 14 15.55 -5.55 -23.57
N VAL A 15 14.34 -6.06 -23.75
CA VAL A 15 13.26 -5.23 -24.26
C VAL A 15 13.11 -4.14 -23.21
N ALA A 16 13.68 -2.95 -23.45
CA ALA A 16 14.02 -1.90 -22.47
C ALA A 16 12.93 -1.45 -21.46
N ALA A 17 11.69 -1.95 -21.61
CA ALA A 17 10.58 -1.73 -20.70
C ALA A 17 10.30 -2.88 -19.71
N PHE A 18 10.82 -4.10 -19.93
CA PHE A 18 10.55 -5.27 -19.08
C PHE A 18 11.84 -5.81 -18.49
N ARG A 19 11.95 -5.72 -17.16
CA ARG A 19 13.03 -6.33 -16.39
C ARG A 19 12.46 -7.23 -15.30
N PRO A 20 13.12 -8.37 -14.99
CA PRO A 20 12.78 -9.14 -13.81
C PRO A 20 13.05 -8.29 -12.55
N VAL A 21 12.03 -8.12 -11.71
CA VAL A 21 12.17 -7.43 -10.41
C VAL A 21 12.05 -8.48 -9.31
N PRO A 22 13.07 -8.64 -8.45
CA PRO A 22 12.99 -9.61 -7.36
C PRO A 22 11.86 -9.24 -6.40
N ARG A 23 11.19 -10.26 -5.85
CA ARG A 23 10.28 -10.05 -4.71
C ARG A 23 11.12 -9.65 -3.51
N THR A 24 10.82 -8.50 -2.91
CA THR A 24 11.53 -7.99 -1.74
C THR A 24 10.56 -7.66 -0.61
N GLY A 25 11.12 -7.53 0.60
CA GLY A 25 10.38 -7.13 1.80
C GLY A 25 9.18 -8.03 2.08
N VAL A 26 8.02 -7.41 2.33
CA VAL A 26 6.80 -8.10 2.74
C VAL A 26 6.33 -9.13 1.71
N ILE A 27 6.51 -8.86 0.41
CA ILE A 27 6.06 -9.78 -0.65
C ILE A 27 6.86 -11.08 -0.59
N TYR A 28 8.18 -11.00 -0.41
CA TYR A 28 9.03 -12.18 -0.29
C TYR A 28 8.64 -13.02 0.93
N VAL A 29 8.54 -12.39 2.09
CA VAL A 29 8.24 -13.08 3.36
C VAL A 29 6.86 -13.73 3.31
N THR A 30 5.84 -13.05 2.78
CA THR A 30 4.49 -13.62 2.66
C THR A 30 4.48 -14.84 1.72
N VAL A 31 5.19 -14.80 0.59
CA VAL A 31 5.29 -15.97 -0.32
C VAL A 31 5.99 -17.14 0.36
N GLU A 32 7.08 -16.90 1.10
CA GLU A 32 7.78 -17.95 1.86
C GLU A 32 6.94 -18.52 3.00
N ALA A 33 6.14 -17.69 3.68
CA ALA A 33 5.20 -18.13 4.69
C ALA A 33 4.09 -19.00 4.07
N GLN A 34 3.54 -18.59 2.91
CA GLN A 34 2.50 -19.35 2.20
C GLN A 34 2.98 -20.75 1.83
N LYS A 35 4.23 -20.89 1.37
CA LYS A 35 4.85 -22.21 1.11
C LYS A 35 4.90 -23.12 2.35
N ARG A 36 4.77 -22.56 3.55
CA ARG A 36 4.79 -23.26 4.85
C ARG A 36 3.40 -23.37 5.47
N GLY A 37 2.34 -23.06 4.72
CA GLY A 37 0.96 -23.21 5.17
C GLY A 37 0.32 -21.94 5.74
N PHE A 38 0.97 -20.78 5.65
CA PHE A 38 0.32 -19.51 5.98
C PHE A 38 -0.84 -19.22 5.02
N SER A 39 -1.98 -18.85 5.59
CA SER A 39 -3.08 -18.16 4.92
C SER A 39 -3.66 -17.10 5.87
N LEU A 40 -4.46 -16.17 5.34
CA LEU A 40 -5.04 -15.09 6.16
C LEU A 40 -5.98 -15.62 7.26
N ASP A 41 -6.57 -16.80 7.06
CA ASP A 41 -7.50 -17.44 8.00
C ASP A 41 -6.82 -18.54 8.85
N ALA A 42 -5.51 -18.73 8.72
CA ALA A 42 -4.80 -19.78 9.45
C ALA A 42 -4.67 -19.40 10.94
N PRO A 43 -5.29 -20.15 11.87
CA PRO A 43 -5.39 -19.76 13.28
C PRO A 43 -4.05 -19.80 14.02
N ASP A 44 -3.12 -20.64 13.54
CA ASP A 44 -1.78 -20.81 14.15
C ASP A 44 -0.75 -19.80 13.62
N TRP A 45 -1.18 -18.86 12.78
CA TRP A 45 -0.31 -17.85 12.18
C TRP A 45 -0.72 -16.44 12.59
N CYS A 46 0.27 -15.56 12.71
CA CYS A 46 0.06 -14.12 12.94
C CYS A 46 0.84 -13.32 11.89
N ASN A 47 0.15 -12.41 11.19
CA ASN A 47 0.78 -11.52 10.21
C ASN A 47 1.16 -10.18 10.84
N LEU A 48 2.45 -10.01 11.12
CA LEU A 48 3.04 -8.75 11.61
C LEU A 48 3.89 -8.05 10.54
N GLY A 49 3.84 -8.52 9.28
CA GLY A 49 4.64 -7.99 8.18
C GLY A 49 3.94 -6.90 7.37
N GLN A 50 2.61 -6.95 7.28
CA GLN A 50 1.82 -5.96 6.54
C GLN A 50 1.30 -4.87 7.47
N GLY A 51 1.41 -3.60 7.02
CA GLY A 51 0.80 -2.44 7.69
C GLY A 51 -0.70 -2.31 7.44
N GLN A 52 -1.41 -3.41 7.18
CA GLN A 52 -2.85 -3.41 6.95
C GLN A 52 -3.57 -3.35 8.30
N PRO A 53 -4.57 -2.46 8.48
CA PRO A 53 -5.42 -2.46 9.66
C PRO A 53 -6.25 -3.74 9.79
N ASP A 54 -6.59 -4.10 11.04
CA ASP A 54 -7.58 -5.15 11.32
C ASP A 54 -8.94 -4.79 10.72
N THR A 55 -9.66 -5.80 10.22
CA THR A 55 -11.00 -5.67 9.63
C THR A 55 -12.12 -6.01 10.61
N MET A 56 -11.80 -6.63 11.74
CA MET A 56 -12.78 -6.95 12.77
C MET A 56 -13.30 -5.69 13.48
N THR A 57 -14.42 -5.86 14.18
CA THR A 57 -14.98 -4.83 15.05
C THR A 57 -14.09 -4.69 16.27
N LEU A 58 -13.55 -3.49 16.48
CA LEU A 58 -12.68 -3.20 17.61
C LEU A 58 -13.49 -2.56 18.74
N PRO A 59 -13.31 -2.98 20.02
CA PRO A 59 -13.99 -2.35 21.14
C PRO A 59 -13.70 -0.85 21.20
N ARG A 60 -14.77 -0.04 21.26
CA ARG A 60 -14.73 1.45 21.28
C ARG A 60 -14.27 2.11 19.97
N ALA A 61 -14.08 1.36 18.88
CA ALA A 61 -13.88 1.97 17.58
C ALA A 61 -15.21 2.49 17.01
N PRO A 62 -15.20 3.57 16.22
CA PRO A 62 -16.37 3.99 15.45
C PRO A 62 -16.84 2.89 14.49
N ASP A 63 -18.12 2.93 14.14
CA ASP A 63 -18.68 2.02 13.14
C ASP A 63 -17.94 2.18 11.80
N ARG A 64 -17.69 1.05 11.14
CA ARG A 64 -17.04 1.03 9.83
C ARG A 64 -17.99 1.60 8.78
N VAL A 65 -17.47 2.45 7.90
CA VAL A 65 -18.21 2.88 6.70
C VAL A 65 -18.21 1.73 5.70
N THR A 66 -19.36 1.08 5.53
CA THR A 66 -19.55 -0.08 4.64
C THR A 66 -20.20 0.26 3.31
N LYS A 67 -20.74 1.49 3.18
CA LYS A 67 -21.42 1.96 1.98
C LYS A 67 -21.09 3.42 1.71
N ILE A 68 -20.79 3.72 0.46
CA ILE A 68 -20.66 5.08 -0.06
C ILE A 68 -21.58 5.15 -1.28
N THR A 69 -22.41 6.21 -1.35
CA THR A 69 -23.25 6.45 -2.52
C THR A 69 -22.40 7.06 -3.62
N VAL A 70 -22.34 6.41 -4.78
CA VAL A 70 -21.66 6.91 -5.98
C VAL A 70 -22.73 7.44 -6.93
N ARG A 71 -22.64 8.72 -7.28
CA ARG A 71 -23.52 9.37 -8.25
C ARG A 71 -22.93 9.20 -9.65
N PRO A 72 -23.74 9.31 -10.72
CA PRO A 72 -23.23 9.25 -12.09
C PRO A 72 -22.07 10.21 -12.36
N SER A 73 -22.12 11.43 -11.81
CA SER A 73 -21.05 12.44 -11.92
C SER A 73 -19.74 12.05 -11.24
N ASP A 74 -19.78 11.15 -10.25
CA ASP A 74 -18.57 10.70 -9.53
C ASP A 74 -17.78 9.68 -10.37
N LEU A 75 -18.31 9.25 -11.53
CA LEU A 75 -17.66 8.37 -12.49
C LEU A 75 -16.85 9.13 -13.55
N ASP A 76 -17.00 10.46 -13.61
CA ASP A 76 -16.27 11.31 -14.53
C ASP A 76 -14.82 11.51 -14.06
N TYR A 77 -13.95 11.88 -15.00
CA TYR A 77 -12.57 12.22 -14.66
C TYR A 77 -12.49 13.40 -13.70
N ALA A 78 -11.76 13.21 -12.61
CA ALA A 78 -11.34 14.32 -11.76
C ALA A 78 -10.28 15.19 -12.47
N PRO A 79 -10.16 16.47 -12.11
CA PRO A 79 -9.04 17.29 -12.54
C PRO A 79 -7.69 16.67 -12.15
N VAL A 80 -6.65 16.88 -12.97
CA VAL A 80 -5.26 16.44 -12.68
C VAL A 80 -4.79 16.75 -11.25
N PRO A 81 -5.02 17.97 -10.69
CA PRO A 81 -4.59 18.26 -9.32
C PRO A 81 -5.49 17.64 -8.23
N GLY A 82 -6.55 16.92 -8.60
CA GLY A 82 -7.61 16.44 -7.71
C GLY A 82 -8.77 17.43 -7.55
N VAL A 83 -9.91 16.93 -7.07
CA VAL A 83 -11.11 17.75 -6.79
C VAL A 83 -10.85 18.70 -5.61
N TRP A 84 -11.39 19.91 -5.69
CA TRP A 84 -11.07 20.99 -4.75
C TRP A 84 -11.51 20.66 -3.32
N GLU A 85 -12.72 20.14 -3.19
CA GLU A 85 -13.37 19.79 -1.93
C GLU A 85 -12.58 18.71 -1.17
N LEU A 86 -12.01 17.73 -1.88
CA LEU A 86 -11.17 16.70 -1.27
C LEU A 86 -9.86 17.31 -0.74
N ARG A 87 -9.25 18.23 -1.49
CA ARG A 87 -8.02 18.90 -1.08
C ARG A 87 -8.24 19.73 0.18
N GLU A 88 -9.34 20.47 0.25
CA GLU A 88 -9.74 21.21 1.45
C GLU A 88 -10.03 20.30 2.64
N ALA A 89 -10.73 19.18 2.42
CA ALA A 89 -11.03 18.20 3.47
C ALA A 89 -9.75 17.58 4.05
N VAL A 90 -8.79 17.21 3.19
CA VAL A 90 -7.48 16.70 3.63
C VAL A 90 -6.74 17.76 4.43
N ALA A 91 -6.65 19.00 3.93
CA ALA A 91 -5.97 20.08 4.65
C ALA A 91 -6.61 20.35 6.02
N SER A 92 -7.95 20.36 6.07
CA SER A 92 -8.72 20.54 7.30
C SER A 92 -8.43 19.44 8.33
N LEU A 93 -8.39 18.18 7.90
CA LEU A 93 -8.05 17.05 8.77
C LEU A 93 -6.66 17.23 9.41
N TYR A 94 -5.65 17.56 8.62
CA TYR A 94 -4.30 17.79 9.15
C TYR A 94 -4.24 19.00 10.07
N ASN A 95 -4.94 20.08 9.74
CA ASN A 95 -5.01 21.26 10.58
C ASN A 95 -5.63 20.96 11.95
N GLU A 96 -6.72 20.22 11.95
CA GLU A 96 -7.43 19.82 13.17
C GLU A 96 -6.59 18.90 14.05
N LEU A 97 -5.98 17.86 13.47
CA LEU A 97 -5.25 16.84 14.21
C LEU A 97 -3.89 17.35 14.72
N PHE A 98 -3.21 18.20 13.95
CA PHE A 98 -1.78 18.46 14.18
C PHE A 98 -1.40 19.94 14.23
N ARG A 99 -2.29 20.89 13.91
CA ARG A 99 -1.92 22.31 13.81
C ARG A 99 -2.73 23.28 14.66
N ARG A 100 -3.56 22.78 15.59
CA ARG A 100 -4.25 23.65 16.56
C ARG A 100 -3.22 24.48 17.36
N GLY A 101 -3.36 25.81 17.32
CA GLY A 101 -2.48 26.75 18.01
C GLY A 101 -1.17 27.11 17.30
N MET A 102 -0.89 26.56 16.12
CA MET A 102 0.28 26.94 15.31
C MET A 102 -0.02 28.19 14.46
N LYS A 103 0.98 29.05 14.25
CA LYS A 103 0.85 30.18 13.31
C LYS A 103 0.63 29.65 11.89
N SER A 104 -0.19 30.36 11.10
CA SER A 104 -0.25 30.13 9.65
C SER A 104 1.12 30.44 9.04
N GLN A 105 1.54 29.65 8.06
CA GLN A 105 2.71 29.96 7.23
C GLN A 105 2.29 30.76 6.01
#